data_AF-A0AAU4ZKH1-F1
#
_entry.id   AF-A0AAU4ZKH1-F1
#
_cell.length_a   1.000
_cell.length_b   1.000
_cell.length_c   1.000
_cell.angle_alpha   90.00
_cell.angle_beta   90.00
_cell.angle_gamma   90.00
#
_symmetry.space_group_name_H-M   'P 1'
#
loop_
_entity.id
_entity.type
_entity.pdbx_description
1 polymer ?
#
loop_
_entity_poly.entity_id
_entity_poly.type
_entity_poly.pdbx_seq_one_letter_code
_entity_poly.pdbx_strand_id
1 'polypeptide(L)'
;MDASERFIASLDDIVQARRGRAPSNGPTDQWAPMREESQAAMRMLRRAIWNVRVSGPEDMADLAKSIYDVNMNRFRLAFDDSLDFDEMNERLNARNTEFRQRRAEFVAGAQHILGNGGTTARQASAGARGGEPAIRPGSARDPL
;
A
#
# COMPACT_ATOMS: atom_id res chain seq x y z
N MET A 1 -3.94 4.24 11.07
CA MET A 1 -2.92 3.19 10.93
C MET A 1 -3.28 2.31 9.73
N ASP A 2 -2.47 2.34 8.67
CA ASP A 2 -2.67 1.54 7.46
C ASP A 2 -2.36 0.03 7.69
N ALA A 3 -2.73 -0.86 6.76
CA ALA A 3 -2.53 -2.31 6.93
C ALA A 3 -1.04 -2.71 6.97
N SER A 4 -0.17 -1.94 6.31
CA SER A 4 1.27 -2.17 6.30
C SER A 4 1.91 -1.73 7.62
N GLU A 5 1.45 -0.61 8.19
CA GLU A 5 1.85 -0.12 9.50
C GLU A 5 1.49 -1.12 10.60
N ARG A 6 0.28 -1.68 10.56
CA ARG A 6 -0.14 -2.75 11.48
C ARG A 6 0.72 -4.00 11.34
N PHE A 7 1.03 -4.41 10.11
CA PHE A 7 1.91 -5.54 9.86
C PHE A 7 3.32 -5.29 10.42
N ILE A 8 3.90 -4.11 10.21
CA ILE A 8 5.22 -3.76 10.78
C ILE A 8 5.18 -3.82 12.31
N ALA A 9 4.17 -3.21 12.94
CA ALA A 9 4.02 -3.24 14.39
C ALA A 9 3.96 -4.68 14.93
N SER A 10 3.17 -5.55 14.28
CA SER A 10 3.08 -6.96 14.68
C SER A 10 4.42 -7.71 14.58
N LEU A 11 5.28 -7.36 13.63
CA LEU A 11 6.62 -7.95 13.51
C LEU A 11 7.58 -7.39 14.57
N ASP A 12 7.53 -6.09 14.85
CA ASP A 12 8.36 -5.47 15.88
C ASP A 12 7.99 -6.03 17.27
N ASP A 13 6.71 -6.28 17.54
CA ASP A 13 6.25 -6.93 18.77
C ASP A 13 6.82 -8.35 18.92
N ILE A 14 6.92 -9.12 17.82
CA ILE A 14 7.56 -10.45 17.82
C ILE A 14 9.05 -10.32 18.15
N VAL A 15 9.74 -9.35 17.56
CA VAL A 15 11.16 -9.10 17.84
C VAL A 15 11.36 -8.74 19.32
N GLN A 16 10.55 -7.83 19.85
CA GLN A 16 10.64 -7.44 21.27
C GLN A 16 10.33 -8.61 22.21
N ALA A 17 9.33 -9.42 21.87
CA ALA A 17 8.97 -10.58 22.67
C ALA A 17 10.05 -11.69 22.62
N ARG A 18 10.75 -11.87 21.49
CA ARG A 18 11.94 -12.76 21.39
C ARG A 18 13.11 -12.21 22.20
N ARG A 19 13.33 -10.88 22.20
CA ARG A 19 14.41 -10.23 22.98
C ARG A 19 14.24 -10.37 24.50
N GLY A 20 13.00 -10.37 24.97
CA GLY A 20 12.67 -10.46 26.40
C GLY A 20 12.69 -11.88 26.99
N ARG A 21 12.92 -12.93 26.19
CA ARG A 21 12.93 -14.33 26.65
C ARG A 21 14.32 -14.94 26.48
N ALA A 22 14.81 -15.58 27.55
CA ALA A 22 15.97 -16.47 27.47
C ALA A 22 15.69 -17.63 26.48
N PRO A 23 16.71 -18.27 25.87
CA PRO A 23 16.54 -19.24 24.78
C PRO A 23 15.81 -20.54 25.15
N SER A 24 15.25 -20.64 26.36
CA SER A 24 14.62 -21.84 26.88
C SER A 24 13.16 -21.93 26.45
N ASN A 25 12.92 -22.72 25.40
CA ASN A 25 11.72 -23.54 25.16
C ASN A 25 10.36 -22.92 25.53
N GLY A 26 9.69 -22.31 24.54
CA GLY A 26 8.25 -22.03 24.57
C GLY A 26 7.65 -22.19 23.17
N PRO A 27 6.54 -22.93 23.01
CA PRO A 27 6.12 -23.51 21.74
C PRO A 27 5.66 -22.47 20.73
N THR A 28 5.77 -22.82 19.45
CA THR A 28 5.26 -22.12 18.25
C THR A 28 3.82 -21.60 18.40
N ASP A 29 3.03 -22.19 19.30
CA ASP A 29 1.66 -21.80 19.65
C ASP A 29 1.53 -20.42 20.30
N GLN A 30 2.54 -19.94 21.02
CA GLN A 30 2.50 -18.61 21.65
C GLN A 30 2.46 -17.47 20.62
N TRP A 31 2.89 -17.75 19.39
CA TRP A 31 2.91 -16.81 18.28
C TRP A 31 1.75 -17.00 17.32
N ALA A 32 0.89 -17.99 17.53
CA ALA A 32 -0.23 -18.30 16.63
C ALA A 32 -1.15 -17.08 16.40
N PRO A 33 -1.55 -16.30 17.42
CA PRO A 33 -2.39 -15.13 17.21
C PRO A 33 -1.70 -14.04 16.36
N MET A 34 -0.42 -13.75 16.63
CA MET A 34 0.35 -12.76 15.88
C MET A 34 0.62 -13.23 14.44
N ARG A 35 0.81 -14.54 14.24
CA ARG A 35 0.94 -15.17 12.93
C ARG A 35 -0.35 -15.04 12.12
N GLU A 36 -1.50 -15.31 12.73
CA GLU A 36 -2.81 -15.15 12.10
C GLU A 36 -3.09 -13.70 11.73
N GLU A 37 -2.81 -12.75 12.63
CA GLU A 37 -2.97 -11.32 12.37
C GLU A 37 -2.07 -10.85 11.22
N SER A 38 -0.80 -11.27 11.25
CA SER A 38 0.17 -11.00 10.19
C SER A 38 -0.30 -11.55 8.84
N GLN A 39 -0.82 -12.78 8.82
CA GLN A 39 -1.38 -13.38 7.60
C GLN A 39 -2.63 -12.65 7.12
N ALA A 40 -3.49 -12.18 8.03
CA ALA A 40 -4.66 -11.38 7.68
C ALA A 40 -4.25 -10.05 7.05
N ALA A 41 -3.27 -9.36 7.62
CA ALA A 41 -2.69 -8.14 7.06
C ALA A 41 -2.08 -8.40 5.67
N MET A 42 -1.37 -9.54 5.48
CA MET A 42 -0.83 -9.94 4.18
C MET A 42 -1.92 -10.22 3.13
N ARG A 43 -3.07 -10.80 3.52
CA ARG A 43 -4.22 -10.98 2.62
C ARG A 43 -4.82 -9.63 2.21
N MET A 44 -4.95 -8.70 3.16
CA MET A 44 -5.40 -7.33 2.87
C MET A 44 -4.44 -6.60 1.93
N LEU A 45 -3.13 -6.71 2.16
CA LEU A 45 -2.11 -6.13 1.30
C LEU A 45 -2.19 -6.72 -0.12
N ARG A 46 -2.31 -8.04 -0.24
CA ARG A 46 -2.50 -8.72 -1.53
C ARG A 46 -3.74 -8.22 -2.28
N ARG A 47 -4.85 -8.01 -1.57
CA ARG A 47 -6.09 -7.45 -2.14
C ARG A 47 -5.88 -6.02 -2.63
N ALA A 48 -5.20 -5.18 -1.84
CA ALA A 48 -4.90 -3.81 -2.23
C ALA A 48 -4.02 -3.75 -3.49
N ILE A 49 -3.01 -4.62 -3.58
CA ILE A 49 -2.12 -4.73 -4.76
C ILE A 49 -2.89 -5.20 -5.99
N TRP A 50 -3.78 -6.17 -5.82
CA TRP A 50 -4.65 -6.61 -6.92
C TRP A 50 -5.46 -5.45 -7.50
N ASN A 51 -6.03 -4.59 -6.65
CA ASN A 51 -6.77 -3.42 -7.11
C ASN A 51 -5.87 -2.44 -7.89
N VAL A 52 -4.63 -2.23 -7.45
CA VAL A 52 -3.64 -1.42 -8.19
C VAL A 52 -3.32 -2.07 -9.54
N ARG A 53 -3.18 -3.39 -9.61
CA ARG A 53 -2.85 -4.10 -10.85
C ARG A 53 -4.00 -4.11 -11.87
N VAL A 54 -5.24 -4.16 -11.41
CA VAL A 54 -6.42 -4.18 -12.29
C VAL A 54 -6.79 -2.78 -12.79
N SER A 55 -6.50 -1.73 -12.02
CA SER A 55 -7.04 -0.39 -12.30
C SER A 55 -6.00 0.74 -12.30
N GLY A 56 -4.73 0.43 -12.04
CA GLY A 56 -3.64 1.40 -11.96
C GLY A 56 -2.57 1.19 -13.04
N PRO A 57 -1.61 2.12 -13.15
CA PRO A 57 -0.48 1.99 -14.07
C PRO A 57 0.38 0.76 -13.78
N GLU A 58 0.95 0.16 -14.82
CA GLU A 58 1.75 -1.08 -14.72
C GLU A 58 2.94 -0.94 -13.75
N ASP A 59 3.70 0.17 -13.84
CA ASP A 59 4.82 0.47 -12.95
C ASP A 59 4.40 0.49 -11.47
N MET A 60 3.18 0.97 -11.18
CA MET A 60 2.63 0.99 -9.83
C MET A 60 2.24 -0.40 -9.35
N ALA A 61 1.76 -1.25 -10.25
CA ALA A 61 1.45 -2.65 -9.93
C ALA A 61 2.72 -3.44 -9.57
N ASP A 62 3.83 -3.18 -10.27
CA ASP A 62 5.11 -3.84 -10.01
C ASP A 62 5.75 -3.36 -8.71
N LEU A 63 5.68 -2.06 -8.41
CA LEU A 63 6.07 -1.53 -7.09
C LEU A 63 5.21 -2.11 -5.96
N ALA A 64 3.90 -2.22 -6.17
CA ALA A 64 2.99 -2.80 -5.20
C ALA A 64 3.31 -4.29 -4.95
N LYS A 65 3.63 -5.04 -5.99
CA LYS A 65 4.13 -6.43 -5.88
C LYS A 65 5.46 -6.49 -5.10
N SER A 66 6.42 -5.60 -5.41
CA SER A 66 7.70 -5.55 -4.70
C SER A 66 7.51 -5.33 -3.19
N ILE A 67 6.61 -4.41 -2.80
CA ILE A 67 6.26 -4.19 -1.39
C ILE A 67 5.73 -5.47 -0.72
N TYR A 68 4.89 -6.24 -1.41
CA TYR A 68 4.39 -7.51 -0.89
C TYR A 68 5.47 -8.57 -0.74
N ASP A 69 6.35 -8.70 -1.73
CA ASP A 69 7.43 -9.68 -1.69
C ASP A 69 8.37 -9.38 -0.52
N VAL A 70 8.69 -8.10 -0.26
CA VAL A 70 9.49 -7.69 0.89
C VAL A 70 8.76 -8.03 2.20
N ASN A 71 7.47 -7.73 2.32
CA ASN A 71 6.69 -8.08 3.52
C ASN A 71 6.58 -9.59 3.74
N MET A 72 6.49 -10.38 2.68
CA MET A 72 6.48 -11.84 2.79
C MET A 72 7.81 -12.39 3.30
N ASN A 73 8.93 -11.81 2.85
CA ASN A 73 10.25 -12.18 3.38
C ASN A 73 10.39 -11.78 4.85
N ARG A 74 9.92 -10.59 5.23
CA ARG A 74 9.90 -10.15 6.64
C ARG A 74 9.09 -11.10 7.52
N PHE A 75 7.91 -11.51 7.06
CA PHE A 75 7.09 -12.53 7.73
C PHE A 75 7.86 -13.84 7.92
N ARG A 76 8.48 -14.35 6.85
CA ARG A 76 9.26 -15.61 6.93
C ARG A 76 10.38 -15.52 7.96
N LEU A 77 11.14 -14.42 7.97
CA LEU A 77 12.23 -14.21 8.92
C LEU A 77 11.74 -14.16 10.38
N ALA A 78 10.66 -13.42 10.65
CA ALA A 78 10.15 -13.24 12.01
C ALA A 78 9.62 -14.53 12.65
N PHE A 79 9.18 -15.48 11.82
CA PHE A 79 8.64 -16.77 12.25
C PHE A 79 9.58 -17.94 11.90
N ASP A 80 10.82 -17.65 11.52
CA ASP A 80 11.84 -18.67 11.34
C ASP A 80 12.35 -19.08 12.72
N ASP A 81 12.07 -20.33 13.10
CA ASP A 81 12.51 -20.90 14.37
C ASP A 81 13.94 -21.47 14.27
N SER A 82 14.54 -21.50 13.06
CA SER A 82 15.93 -21.92 12.86
C SER A 82 16.95 -20.79 13.02
N LEU A 83 16.51 -19.54 13.00
CA LEU A 83 17.37 -18.37 13.20
C LEU A 83 17.47 -18.03 14.69
N ASP A 84 18.68 -17.70 15.13
CA ASP A 84 18.85 -17.05 16.42
C ASP A 84 18.32 -15.60 16.39
N PHE A 85 18.23 -14.99 17.57
CA PHE A 85 17.68 -13.64 17.70
C PHE A 85 18.49 -12.59 16.93
N ASP A 86 19.82 -12.64 17.01
CA ASP A 86 20.68 -11.62 16.43
C ASP A 86 20.64 -11.70 14.89
N GLU A 87 20.71 -12.92 14.34
CA GLU A 87 20.59 -13.18 12.91
C GLU A 87 19.21 -12.79 12.37
N MET A 88 18.14 -13.16 13.07
CA MET A 88 16.79 -12.75 12.70
C MET A 88 16.67 -11.22 12.71
N ASN A 89 17.12 -10.55 13.77
CA ASN A 89 17.02 -9.11 13.94
C ASN A 89 17.82 -8.34 12.88
N GLU A 90 19.05 -8.78 12.57
CA GLU A 90 19.86 -8.19 11.50
C GLU A 90 19.15 -8.29 10.14
N ARG A 91 18.69 -9.50 9.78
CA ARG A 91 18.00 -9.74 8.50
C ARG A 91 16.69 -8.96 8.41
N LEU A 92 15.94 -8.89 9.52
CA LEU A 92 14.66 -8.16 9.56
C LEU A 92 14.87 -6.65 9.48
N ASN A 93 15.93 -6.10 10.08
CA ASN A 93 16.31 -4.69 9.93
C ASN A 93 16.69 -4.33 8.49
N ALA A 94 17.45 -5.19 7.80
CA ALA A 94 17.77 -4.98 6.39
C ALA A 94 16.49 -4.93 5.53
N ARG A 95 15.55 -5.85 5.76
CA ARG A 95 14.26 -5.87 5.03
C ARG A 95 13.32 -4.75 5.43
N ASN A 96 13.37 -4.25 6.67
CA ASN A 96 12.63 -3.05 7.09
C ASN A 96 13.08 -1.82 6.31
N THR A 97 14.38 -1.65 6.10
CA THR A 97 14.94 -0.56 5.29
C THR A 97 14.47 -0.66 3.84
N GLU A 98 14.58 -1.84 3.23
CA GLU A 98 14.10 -2.10 1.87
C GLU A 98 12.60 -1.80 1.73
N PHE A 99 11.78 -2.26 2.69
CA PHE A 99 10.34 -1.99 2.69
C PHE A 99 10.05 -0.49 2.72
N ARG A 100 10.72 0.27 3.60
CA ARG A 100 10.52 1.73 3.71
C ARG A 100 10.88 2.44 2.40
N GLN A 101 11.97 2.03 1.75
CA GLN A 101 12.35 2.56 0.45
C GLN A 101 11.28 2.27 -0.61
N ARG A 102 10.86 1.00 -0.76
CA ARG A 102 9.82 0.62 -1.74
C ARG A 102 8.49 1.33 -1.50
N ARG A 103 8.11 1.50 -0.22
CA ARG A 103 6.91 2.27 0.15
C ARG A 103 7.04 3.74 -0.25
N ALA A 104 8.21 4.36 -0.04
CA ALA A 104 8.44 5.74 -0.45
C ALA A 104 8.34 5.90 -1.98
N GLU A 105 8.94 4.98 -2.74
CA GLU A 105 8.83 4.92 -4.21
C GLU A 105 7.37 4.81 -4.67
N PHE A 106 6.60 3.90 -4.05
CA PHE A 106 5.18 3.73 -4.33
C PHE A 106 4.36 4.98 -4.00
N VAL A 107 4.57 5.61 -2.84
CA VAL A 107 3.86 6.84 -2.45
C VAL A 107 4.19 7.97 -3.42
N ALA A 108 5.46 8.14 -3.79
CA ALA A 108 5.86 9.16 -4.76
C ALA A 108 5.23 8.93 -6.15
N GLY A 109 5.20 7.68 -6.63
CA GLY A 109 4.52 7.32 -7.87
C GLY A 109 3.01 7.59 -7.82
N ALA A 110 2.34 7.23 -6.72
CA ALA A 110 0.93 7.51 -6.51
C ALA A 110 0.63 9.02 -6.50
N GLN A 111 1.47 9.81 -5.83
CA GLN A 111 1.36 11.27 -5.80
C GLN A 111 1.56 11.89 -7.19
N HIS A 112 2.48 11.36 -7.99
CA HIS A 112 2.69 11.82 -9.36
C HIS A 112 1.45 11.59 -10.24
N ILE A 113 0.84 10.40 -10.15
CA ILE A 113 -0.37 10.04 -10.91
C ILE A 113 -1.57 10.91 -10.47
N LEU A 114 -1.78 11.06 -9.16
CA LEU A 114 -2.89 11.85 -8.62
C LEU A 114 -2.68 13.36 -8.84
N GLY A 115 -1.43 13.84 -8.75
CA GLY A 115 -1.05 15.23 -8.95
C GLY A 115 -1.20 15.70 -10.41
N ASN A 116 -0.95 14.81 -11.38
CA ASN A 116 -1.17 15.09 -12.81
C ASN A 116 -2.62 14.83 -13.28
N GLY A 117 -3.42 14.09 -12.50
CA GLY A 117 -4.85 13.87 -12.79
C GLY A 117 -5.74 15.09 -12.59
N GLY A 118 -5.29 16.09 -11.80
CA GLY A 118 -6.03 17.33 -11.56
C GLY A 118 -5.96 18.36 -12.69
N THR A 119 -4.90 18.35 -13.49
CA THR A 119 -4.65 19.35 -14.54
C THR A 119 -5.31 18.98 -15.87
N THR A 120 -5.31 17.70 -16.25
CA THR A 120 -5.94 17.21 -17.48
C THR A 120 -7.47 17.18 -17.40
N ALA A 121 -8.05 16.81 -16.26
CA ALA A 121 -9.50 16.85 -16.06
C ALA A 121 -10.06 18.29 -16.05
N ARG A 122 -9.29 19.27 -15.57
CA ARG A 122 -9.68 20.68 -15.55
C ARG A 122 -9.58 21.33 -16.94
N GLN A 123 -8.61 20.93 -17.76
CA GLN A 123 -8.50 21.40 -19.15
C GLN A 123 -9.58 20.78 -20.07
N ALA A 124 -9.95 19.51 -19.88
CA ALA A 124 -11.06 18.90 -20.61
C ALA A 124 -12.42 19.57 -20.29
N SER A 125 -12.57 20.13 -19.09
CA SER A 125 -13.79 20.82 -18.66
C SER A 125 -13.81 22.32 -19.02
N ALA A 126 -12.64 22.92 -19.27
CA ALA A 126 -12.51 24.35 -19.62
C ALA A 126 -12.58 24.63 -21.13
N GLY A 127 -12.37 23.60 -21.98
CA GLY A 127 -12.46 23.74 -23.44
C GLY A 127 -13.89 23.68 -24.02
N ALA A 128 -14.91 23.33 -23.22
CA ALA A 128 -16.28 23.13 -23.72
C ALA A 128 -17.23 24.33 -23.47
N ARG A 129 -16.75 25.46 -22.94
CA ARG A 129 -17.58 26.66 -22.70
C ARG A 129 -16.89 27.92 -23.21
N GLY A 130 -16.82 28.04 -24.53
CA GLY A 130 -16.33 29.24 -25.22
C GLY A 130 -16.89 29.28 -26.62
N GLY A 131 -18.20 29.53 -26.74
CA GLY A 131 -18.87 29.55 -28.04
C GLY A 131 -20.37 29.78 -27.92
N GLU A 132 -20.76 30.78 -27.13
CA GLU A 132 -22.10 31.34 -27.20
C GLU A 132 -22.07 32.43 -28.29
N PRO A 133 -22.91 32.36 -29.33
CA PRO A 133 -23.46 33.57 -29.90
C PRO A 133 -24.87 33.75 -29.33
N ALA A 134 -25.01 34.86 -28.61
CA ALA A 134 -26.26 35.39 -28.11
C ALA A 134 -27.22 35.73 -29.25
N ILE A 135 -28.43 35.15 -29.23
CA ILE A 135 -29.64 35.82 -29.73
C ILE A 135 -30.78 35.53 -28.74
N ARG A 136 -31.33 36.60 -28.17
CA ARG A 136 -32.51 36.62 -27.30
C ARG A 136 -33.58 37.54 -27.93
N PRO A 137 -34.83 37.55 -27.44
CA PRO A 137 -36.03 37.17 -28.20
C PRO A 137 -36.89 38.37 -28.63
N GLY A 138 -37.78 38.16 -29.60
CA GLY A 138 -38.81 39.13 -29.99
C GLY A 138 -40.13 38.44 -30.33
N SER A 139 -41.13 38.64 -29.47
CA SER A 139 -42.53 38.24 -29.63
C SER A 139 -43.22 38.90 -30.85
N ALA A 140 -44.06 38.17 -31.57
CA ALA A 140 -45.41 38.62 -32.00
C ALA A 140 -46.17 37.53 -32.80
N ARG A 141 -47.26 37.03 -32.20
CA ARG A 141 -48.65 36.81 -32.70
C ARG A 141 -48.93 36.11 -34.07
N ASP A 142 -49.90 35.19 -33.98
CA ASP A 142 -50.75 34.46 -34.97
C ASP A 142 -51.25 35.25 -36.22
N PRO A 143 -52.14 34.69 -37.09
CA PRO A 143 -52.11 33.47 -37.91
C PRO A 143 -52.48 33.77 -39.39
N LEU A 144 -52.41 32.79 -40.30
CA LEU A 144 -53.33 32.59 -41.44
C LEU A 144 -53.34 31.10 -41.86
#